data_AF-A0A6A5XBW9-F1
#
_entry.id   AF-A0A6A5XBW9-F1
#
_cell.length_a   1.000
_cell.length_b   1.000
_cell.length_c   1.000
_cell.angle_alpha   90.00
_cell.angle_beta   90.00
_cell.angle_gamma   90.00
#
_symmetry.space_group_name_H-M   'P 1'
#
loop_
_entity.id
_entity.type
_entity.pdbx_description
1 polymer ?
#
loop_
_entity_poly.entity_id
_entity_poly.type
_entity_poly.pdbx_seq_one_letter_code
_entity_poly.pdbx_strand_id
1 'polypeptide(L)'
;MATPQDDFVHVPSPTTTNPLSSTPQPQATADNTSEPSLLAFLSDHPFIRESVVDRIYGCIVGSALGDTIGLYTEFLPQAACERVYGKIGEFKFRLAEPGVTEAVNDSHRNRFDPRCWTDDTDQSLLIILSYLHNRSQPDHLADHLASDFASRLKIWISQGLLALGRPPCGIGSLVGSVVLDPHYLGNPVGVATNQWLKTGRRVAPNGSLMRSHPLGVIGVGLSEEETVRLAGRVGGTTHVDPRCVVCCCILVVLVRGLLRCEVRSERDVDAAIERCYAFVNGPREGVTSALGVVGEDMGPGGGEGDAVALDRGEFEKYVYAEGFEVLEIDDRKTMGYVYKCLGSAVLSLRMAMREVEKRFMGRDDVFEERITELVLRGGDADTNATVAGGLLGAYLGFGNLPKHWVNGLDHREWLMKKTERLIKVVGVEDGKEELVDEKDEAADGGKGLMTEHELRKRDGDLLMLILQRDKAGKEKEAAAKKQKQHKGGLANWFKTS
;
A
#
# COMPACT_ATOMS: atom_id res chain seq x y z
N MET A 1 3.08 61.00 54.56
CA MET A 1 1.74 61.46 54.95
C MET A 1 1.20 62.32 53.81
N ALA A 2 0.01 61.95 53.31
CA ALA A 2 -1.01 62.70 52.57
C ALA A 2 -0.64 63.62 51.38
N THR A 3 -1.37 63.36 50.29
CA THR A 3 -1.56 64.04 48.99
C THR A 3 -1.93 65.54 49.07
N PRO A 4 -1.88 66.27 47.94
CA PRO A 4 -3.15 66.52 47.22
C PRO A 4 -3.07 66.60 45.67
N GLN A 5 -4.12 66.03 45.05
CA GLN A 5 -4.83 66.42 43.81
C GLN A 5 -5.38 67.86 43.93
N ASP A 6 -5.79 68.65 42.93
CA ASP A 6 -6.16 68.53 41.51
C ASP A 6 -5.97 69.96 40.89
N ASP A 7 -5.96 70.11 39.56
CA ASP A 7 -6.95 70.98 38.88
C ASP A 7 -6.81 70.96 37.35
N PHE A 8 -7.94 70.68 36.71
CA PHE A 8 -8.20 70.57 35.27
C PHE A 8 -8.24 71.94 34.57
N VAL A 9 -7.78 72.00 33.30
CA VAL A 9 -8.37 72.88 32.27
C VAL A 9 -8.41 72.17 30.93
N HIS A 10 -9.61 72.13 30.33
CA HIS A 10 -9.95 71.54 29.04
C HIS A 10 -10.00 72.64 27.96
N VAL A 11 -9.44 72.43 26.76
CA VAL A 11 -9.65 73.32 25.59
C VAL A 11 -9.73 72.47 24.29
N PRO A 12 -10.63 72.77 23.32
CA PRO A 12 -11.02 71.86 22.24
C PRO A 12 -10.31 72.10 20.88
N SER A 13 -10.43 71.10 20.00
CA SER A 13 -9.81 70.98 18.66
C SER A 13 -10.28 72.00 17.62
N PRO A 14 -9.44 72.26 16.59
CA PRO A 14 -9.95 72.33 15.22
C PRO A 14 -9.10 71.58 14.18
N THR A 15 -9.83 70.98 13.24
CA THR A 15 -9.49 70.42 11.94
C THR A 15 -8.44 71.16 11.12
N THR A 16 -7.56 70.42 10.43
CA THR A 16 -7.03 70.79 9.10
C THR A 16 -6.45 69.58 8.34
N THR A 17 -7.18 69.18 7.29
CA THR A 17 -6.71 68.82 5.93
C THR A 17 -5.23 68.42 5.73
N ASN A 18 -5.04 67.17 5.28
CA ASN A 18 -3.84 66.64 4.66
C ASN A 18 -3.57 67.24 3.26
N PRO A 19 -2.34 67.69 2.96
CA PRO A 19 -1.79 67.63 1.62
C PRO A 19 -0.67 66.58 1.52
N LEU A 20 -0.68 65.87 0.39
CA LEU A 20 0.30 64.86 -0.01
C LEU A 20 1.76 65.34 0.13
N SER A 21 2.61 64.45 0.66
CA SER A 21 4.06 64.49 0.48
C SER A 21 4.57 63.06 0.31
N SER A 22 4.92 62.72 -0.93
CA SER A 22 5.53 61.46 -1.34
C SER A 22 6.95 61.35 -0.80
N THR A 23 7.16 60.45 0.15
CA THR A 23 8.48 59.91 0.49
C THR A 23 8.67 58.56 -0.22
N PRO A 24 9.85 58.25 -0.78
CA PRO A 24 10.06 56.98 -1.48
C PRO A 24 10.04 55.84 -0.46
N GLN A 25 9.13 54.87 -0.65
CA GLN A 25 9.20 53.60 0.07
C GLN A 25 10.53 52.91 -0.27
N PRO A 26 11.18 52.24 0.70
CA PRO A 26 12.31 51.37 0.39
C PRO A 26 11.83 50.32 -0.59
N GLN A 27 12.49 50.22 -1.74
CA GLN A 27 12.31 49.08 -2.64
C GLN A 27 12.60 47.82 -1.84
N ALA A 28 11.55 47.06 -1.53
CA ALA A 28 11.67 45.68 -1.17
C ALA A 28 12.33 44.98 -2.36
N THR A 29 13.63 44.72 -2.25
CA THR A 29 14.27 43.70 -3.07
C THR A 29 13.54 42.40 -2.73
N ALA A 30 12.74 41.92 -3.67
CA ALA A 30 12.15 40.60 -3.61
C ALA A 30 13.30 39.59 -3.61
N ASP A 31 13.81 39.27 -2.43
CA ASP A 31 14.68 38.14 -2.22
C ASP A 31 13.82 36.91 -2.46
N ASN A 32 13.96 36.33 -3.64
CA ASN A 32 13.30 35.11 -4.05
C ASN A 32 13.97 33.95 -3.31
N THR A 33 13.74 33.85 -2.00
CA THR A 33 14.12 32.67 -1.23
C THR A 33 13.08 31.59 -1.52
N SER A 34 13.24 30.91 -2.67
CA SER A 34 12.53 29.66 -2.92
C SER A 34 12.82 28.72 -1.74
N GLU A 35 11.78 28.22 -1.07
CA GLU A 35 11.97 27.22 -0.03
C GLU A 35 12.86 26.09 -0.57
N PRO A 36 13.84 25.61 0.22
CA PRO A 36 14.75 24.57 -0.24
C PRO A 36 13.94 23.32 -0.58
N SER A 37 14.23 22.73 -1.75
CA SER A 37 13.59 21.50 -2.20
C SER A 37 13.65 20.43 -1.10
N LEU A 38 12.52 19.75 -0.85
CA LEU A 38 12.47 18.64 0.10
C LEU A 38 13.36 17.47 -0.32
N LEU A 39 13.84 17.44 -1.56
CA LEU A 39 14.80 16.48 -2.09
C LEU A 39 16.27 16.89 -1.90
N ALA A 40 16.55 18.05 -1.29
CA ALA A 40 17.93 18.55 -1.11
C ALA A 40 18.86 17.54 -0.41
N PHE A 41 18.32 16.73 0.51
CA PHE A 41 19.05 15.69 1.24
C PHE A 41 19.73 14.65 0.33
N LEU A 42 19.22 14.45 -0.90
CA LEU A 42 19.83 13.52 -1.87
C LEU A 42 21.23 13.95 -2.30
N SER A 43 21.54 15.25 -2.17
CA SER A 43 22.82 15.84 -2.54
C SER A 43 23.79 15.95 -1.38
N ASP A 44 23.40 15.55 -0.16
CA ASP A 44 24.26 15.64 1.03
C ASP A 44 25.48 14.68 0.93
N HIS A 45 25.32 13.55 0.21
CA HIS A 45 26.38 12.59 -0.04
C HIS A 45 26.06 11.70 -1.26
N PRO A 46 27.03 11.34 -2.13
CA PRO A 46 26.78 10.51 -3.33
C PRO A 46 26.02 9.21 -3.06
N PHE A 47 26.38 8.48 -2.01
CA PHE A 47 25.71 7.22 -1.62
C PHE A 47 24.27 7.39 -1.11
N ILE A 48 23.82 8.59 -0.73
CA ILE A 48 22.43 8.77 -0.26
C ILE A 48 21.47 8.51 -1.41
N ARG A 49 21.72 9.10 -2.58
CA ARG A 49 20.88 8.90 -3.76
C ARG A 49 20.82 7.44 -4.17
N GLU A 50 21.96 6.77 -4.29
CA GLU A 50 22.04 5.34 -4.60
C GLU A 50 21.29 4.49 -3.57
N SER A 51 21.41 4.82 -2.27
CA SER A 51 20.65 4.13 -1.22
C SER A 51 19.14 4.39 -1.32
N VAL A 52 18.69 5.58 -1.69
CA VAL A 52 17.25 5.85 -1.87
C VAL A 52 16.71 5.08 -3.08
N VAL A 53 17.46 5.06 -4.19
CA VAL A 53 17.15 4.27 -5.39
C VAL A 53 17.02 2.78 -5.03
N ASP A 54 18.01 2.21 -4.36
CA ASP A 54 18.00 0.81 -3.92
C ASP A 54 16.80 0.50 -3.01
N ARG A 55 16.43 1.42 -2.11
CA ARG A 55 15.25 1.26 -1.24
C ARG A 55 13.91 1.45 -1.97
N ILE A 56 13.83 2.29 -3.00
CA ILE A 56 12.62 2.41 -3.83
C ILE A 56 12.38 1.11 -4.60
N TYR A 57 13.42 0.57 -5.26
CA TYR A 57 13.34 -0.76 -5.87
C TYR A 57 12.98 -1.82 -4.83
N GLY A 58 13.59 -1.76 -3.65
CA GLY A 58 13.30 -2.65 -2.54
C GLY A 58 11.82 -2.62 -2.17
N CYS A 59 11.24 -1.42 -2.00
CA CYS A 59 9.84 -1.22 -1.65
C CYS A 59 8.88 -1.79 -2.71
N ILE A 60 9.03 -1.39 -3.97
CA ILE A 60 8.11 -1.80 -5.04
C ILE A 60 8.22 -3.30 -5.34
N VAL A 61 9.44 -3.81 -5.48
CA VAL A 61 9.67 -5.23 -5.77
C VAL A 61 9.38 -6.10 -4.55
N GLY A 62 9.79 -5.66 -3.36
CA GLY A 62 9.53 -6.37 -2.11
C GLY A 62 8.03 -6.55 -1.84
N SER A 63 7.23 -5.53 -2.13
CA SER A 63 5.77 -5.61 -2.08
C SER A 63 5.22 -6.66 -3.05
N ALA A 64 5.62 -6.63 -4.32
CA ALA A 64 5.20 -7.61 -5.33
C ALA A 64 5.67 -9.05 -5.04
N LEU A 65 6.85 -9.20 -4.42
CA LEU A 65 7.32 -10.49 -3.93
C LEU A 65 6.48 -10.99 -2.75
N GLY A 66 6.12 -10.10 -1.83
CA GLY A 66 5.22 -10.40 -0.71
C GLY A 66 3.90 -10.97 -1.20
N ASP A 67 3.24 -10.24 -2.10
CA ASP A 67 2.02 -10.65 -2.80
C ASP A 67 2.17 -12.05 -3.43
N THR A 68 3.16 -12.21 -4.31
CA THR A 68 3.40 -13.46 -5.06
C THR A 68 3.65 -14.66 -4.15
N ILE A 69 4.39 -14.47 -3.05
CA ILE A 69 4.68 -15.55 -2.09
C ILE A 69 3.48 -15.82 -1.18
N GLY A 70 2.75 -14.77 -0.78
CA GLY A 70 1.57 -14.89 0.07
C GLY A 70 0.40 -15.65 -0.58
N LEU A 71 0.24 -15.55 -1.90
CA LEU A 71 -0.74 -16.32 -2.66
C LEU A 71 -0.65 -17.85 -2.43
N TYR A 72 0.55 -18.37 -2.13
CA TYR A 72 0.75 -19.80 -1.85
C TYR A 72 -0.02 -20.29 -0.61
N THR A 73 -0.35 -19.40 0.33
CA THR A 73 -1.00 -19.75 1.61
C THR A 73 -2.26 -18.94 1.94
N GLU A 74 -2.63 -17.95 1.13
CA GLU A 74 -3.88 -17.17 1.24
C GLU A 74 -5.16 -18.01 1.50
N PHE A 75 -5.96 -17.64 2.49
CA PHE A 75 -7.13 -18.37 2.98
C PHE A 75 -6.88 -19.77 3.58
N LEU A 76 -5.63 -20.25 3.63
CA LEU A 76 -5.29 -21.45 4.37
C LEU A 76 -5.15 -21.11 5.86
N PRO A 77 -5.67 -21.93 6.78
CA PRO A 77 -5.28 -21.83 8.19
C PRO A 77 -3.82 -22.26 8.36
N GLN A 78 -3.13 -21.76 9.39
CA GLN A 78 -1.71 -22.10 9.65
C GLN A 78 -1.47 -23.62 9.64
N ALA A 79 -2.34 -24.39 10.30
CA ALA A 79 -2.22 -25.83 10.36
C ALA A 79 -2.27 -26.51 8.97
N ALA A 80 -2.93 -25.90 7.97
CA ALA A 80 -2.90 -26.39 6.60
C ALA A 80 -1.60 -26.03 5.89
N CYS A 81 -1.09 -24.81 6.09
CA CYS A 81 0.24 -24.41 5.60
C CYS A 81 1.32 -25.37 6.08
N GLU A 82 1.33 -25.69 7.38
CA GLU A 82 2.30 -26.61 7.97
C GLU A 82 2.26 -28.03 7.39
N ARG A 83 1.07 -28.51 6.99
CA ARG A 83 0.92 -29.83 6.35
C ARG A 83 1.45 -29.85 4.92
N VAL A 84 1.32 -28.74 4.20
CA VAL A 84 1.69 -28.65 2.78
C VAL A 84 3.16 -28.29 2.64
N TYR A 85 3.59 -27.26 3.35
CA TYR A 85 4.91 -26.64 3.21
C TYR A 85 5.86 -27.00 4.36
N GLY A 86 5.38 -27.57 5.47
CA GLY A 86 6.21 -27.85 6.64
C GLY A 86 6.18 -26.70 7.65
N LYS A 87 6.88 -26.89 8.77
CA LYS A 87 6.84 -25.92 9.88
C LYS A 87 7.59 -24.63 9.53
N ILE A 88 7.18 -23.55 10.19
CA ILE A 88 7.91 -22.28 10.16
C ILE A 88 9.38 -22.54 10.54
N GLY A 89 10.30 -22.04 9.71
CA GLY A 89 11.74 -22.23 9.86
C GLY A 89 12.32 -23.48 9.18
N GLU A 90 11.48 -24.42 8.72
CA GLU A 90 11.93 -25.65 8.03
C GLU A 90 11.76 -25.59 6.50
N PHE A 91 11.02 -24.60 5.99
CA PHE A 91 10.67 -24.47 4.57
C PHE A 91 11.14 -23.15 3.97
N LYS A 92 11.47 -23.16 2.67
CA LYS A 92 11.77 -21.98 1.88
C LYS A 92 11.06 -22.02 0.55
N PHE A 93 10.36 -20.94 0.22
CA PHE A 93 9.72 -20.79 -1.09
C PHE A 93 10.76 -20.57 -2.19
N ARG A 94 10.41 -20.94 -3.43
CA ARG A 94 11.26 -20.74 -4.61
C ARG A 94 10.40 -20.32 -5.80
N LEU A 95 10.79 -19.24 -6.47
CA LEU A 95 10.15 -18.79 -7.72
C LEU A 95 10.99 -19.11 -8.97
N ALA A 96 12.28 -19.43 -8.81
CA ALA A 96 13.18 -19.77 -9.91
C ALA A 96 13.50 -21.28 -9.95
N GLU A 97 13.76 -21.79 -11.16
CA GLU A 97 14.18 -23.16 -11.40
C GLU A 97 15.64 -23.41 -10.97
N PRO A 98 16.01 -24.66 -10.61
CA PRO A 98 15.14 -25.82 -10.46
C PRO A 98 14.37 -25.83 -9.14
N GLY A 99 13.14 -26.33 -9.18
CA GLY A 99 12.36 -26.62 -7.98
C GLY A 99 11.52 -25.43 -7.51
N VAL A 100 10.83 -24.79 -8.44
CA VAL A 100 9.78 -23.81 -8.15
C VAL A 100 8.77 -24.44 -7.17
N THR A 101 8.40 -23.70 -6.14
CA THR A 101 7.40 -24.17 -5.17
C THR A 101 6.08 -24.41 -5.89
N GLU A 102 5.46 -25.55 -5.60
CA GLU A 102 4.15 -25.87 -6.17
C GLU A 102 3.05 -25.25 -5.31
N ALA A 103 2.12 -24.54 -5.94
CA ALA A 103 0.94 -24.02 -5.27
C ALA A 103 -0.06 -25.15 -4.93
N VAL A 104 -0.83 -24.95 -3.86
CA VAL A 104 -1.96 -25.82 -3.54
C VAL A 104 -2.99 -25.76 -4.68
N ASN A 105 -3.44 -26.93 -5.13
CA ASN A 105 -4.48 -27.03 -6.14
C ASN A 105 -5.86 -26.74 -5.53
N ASP A 106 -6.35 -25.51 -5.67
CA ASP A 106 -7.69 -25.11 -5.25
C ASP A 106 -8.32 -24.05 -6.18
N SER A 107 -9.59 -23.75 -5.94
CA SER A 107 -10.36 -22.80 -6.77
C SER A 107 -9.82 -21.37 -6.73
N HIS A 108 -9.02 -21.03 -5.72
CA HIS A 108 -8.47 -19.68 -5.57
C HIS A 108 -7.17 -19.55 -6.35
N ARG A 109 -6.14 -20.36 -6.03
CA ARG A 109 -4.82 -20.29 -6.70
C ARG A 109 -4.89 -20.60 -8.19
N ASN A 110 -5.80 -21.47 -8.61
CA ASN A 110 -5.92 -21.86 -10.01
C ASN A 110 -6.31 -20.70 -10.94
N ARG A 111 -6.79 -19.58 -10.39
CA ARG A 111 -7.12 -18.34 -11.13
C ARG A 111 -5.88 -17.58 -11.59
N PHE A 112 -4.72 -17.83 -10.97
CA PHE A 112 -3.50 -17.07 -11.18
C PHE A 112 -2.46 -17.88 -11.95
N ASP A 113 -1.67 -17.18 -12.75
CA ASP A 113 -0.52 -17.80 -13.41
C ASP A 113 0.60 -18.11 -12.40
N PRO A 114 1.42 -19.15 -12.64
CA PRO A 114 2.49 -19.48 -11.70
C PRO A 114 3.49 -18.33 -11.51
N ARG A 115 3.77 -18.00 -10.25
CA ARG A 115 4.74 -16.95 -9.84
C ARG A 115 4.29 -15.52 -10.19
N CYS A 116 3.01 -15.32 -10.46
CA CYS A 116 2.44 -13.98 -10.56
C CYS A 116 1.85 -13.52 -9.23
N TRP A 117 1.60 -12.21 -9.17
CA TRP A 117 0.96 -11.51 -8.06
C TRP A 117 -0.57 -11.43 -8.22
N THR A 118 -1.27 -10.85 -7.25
CA THR A 118 -2.74 -10.73 -7.17
C THR A 118 -3.21 -9.30 -7.45
N ASP A 119 -4.39 -8.93 -6.92
CA ASP A 119 -4.92 -7.58 -7.06
C ASP A 119 -4.21 -6.53 -6.20
N ASP A 120 -3.50 -6.95 -5.16
CA ASP A 120 -2.61 -6.12 -4.37
C ASP A 120 -1.62 -5.35 -5.25
N THR A 121 -0.80 -6.09 -6.00
CA THR A 121 0.19 -5.50 -6.90
C THR A 121 -0.49 -4.84 -8.09
N ASP A 122 -1.51 -5.45 -8.70
CA ASP A 122 -2.22 -4.83 -9.83
C ASP A 122 -2.78 -3.44 -9.46
N GLN A 123 -3.45 -3.30 -8.32
CA GLN A 123 -4.02 -2.02 -7.88
C GLN A 123 -2.94 -1.02 -7.43
N SER A 124 -1.82 -1.49 -6.88
CA SER A 124 -0.66 -0.62 -6.61
C SER A 124 -0.05 -0.07 -7.91
N LEU A 125 -0.02 -0.88 -8.96
CA LEU A 125 0.44 -0.48 -10.29
C LEU A 125 -0.50 0.55 -10.91
N LEU A 126 -1.81 0.51 -10.67
CA LEU A 126 -2.72 1.56 -11.14
C LEU A 126 -2.33 2.94 -10.59
N ILE A 127 -1.86 3.02 -9.33
CA ILE A 127 -1.36 4.26 -8.72
C ILE A 127 -0.07 4.71 -9.42
N ILE A 128 0.88 3.79 -9.61
CA ILE A 128 2.15 4.10 -10.29
C ILE A 128 1.90 4.58 -11.72
N LEU A 129 1.09 3.86 -12.49
CA LEU A 129 0.76 4.20 -13.87
C LEU A 129 -0.01 5.52 -13.97
N SER A 130 -0.93 5.79 -13.02
CA SER A 130 -1.61 7.08 -12.93
C SER A 130 -0.64 8.23 -12.70
N TYR A 131 0.30 8.08 -11.77
CA TYR A 131 1.31 9.09 -11.48
C TYR A 131 2.27 9.32 -12.66
N LEU A 132 2.73 8.24 -13.31
CA LEU A 132 3.60 8.32 -14.49
C LEU A 132 2.91 8.99 -15.69
N HIS A 133 1.65 8.64 -15.94
CA HIS A 133 0.85 9.19 -17.04
C HIS A 133 0.58 10.69 -16.85
N ASN A 134 0.33 11.12 -15.61
CA ASN A 134 -0.03 12.50 -15.29
C ASN A 134 1.16 13.35 -14.79
N ARG A 135 2.42 12.90 -15.01
CA ARG A 135 3.63 13.54 -14.48
C ARG A 135 3.84 15.01 -14.84
N SER A 136 3.15 15.49 -15.88
CA SER A 136 3.19 16.87 -16.38
C SER A 136 2.14 17.78 -15.74
N GLN A 137 1.29 17.27 -14.83
CA GLN A 137 0.24 18.03 -14.12
C GLN A 137 0.51 17.98 -12.60
N PRO A 138 1.43 18.81 -12.07
CA PRO A 138 1.83 18.76 -10.66
C PRO A 138 0.82 19.42 -9.70
N ASP A 139 0.06 20.39 -10.20
CA ASP A 139 -0.95 21.10 -9.40
C ASP A 139 -2.05 20.13 -8.95
N HIS A 140 -2.56 20.29 -7.72
CA HIS A 140 -3.63 19.44 -7.18
C HIS A 140 -3.37 17.93 -7.27
N LEU A 141 -2.10 17.50 -7.14
CA LEU A 141 -1.65 16.11 -7.28
C LEU A 141 -2.59 15.10 -6.60
N ALA A 142 -2.99 15.35 -5.35
CA ALA A 142 -3.80 14.42 -4.59
C ALA A 142 -5.20 14.19 -5.20
N ASP A 143 -5.82 15.24 -5.74
CA ASP A 143 -7.15 15.16 -6.35
C ASP A 143 -7.10 14.51 -7.72
N HIS A 144 -6.11 14.88 -8.55
CA HIS A 144 -5.92 14.29 -9.87
C HIS A 144 -5.55 12.81 -9.77
N LEU A 145 -4.60 12.45 -8.89
CA LEU A 145 -4.20 11.06 -8.68
C LEU A 145 -5.37 10.21 -8.18
N ALA A 146 -6.17 10.71 -7.24
CA ALA A 146 -7.33 9.98 -6.73
C ALA A 146 -8.42 9.79 -7.81
N SER A 147 -8.70 10.82 -8.61
CA SER A 147 -9.71 10.77 -9.68
C SER A 147 -9.30 9.82 -10.82
N ASP A 148 -8.05 9.90 -11.28
CA ASP A 148 -7.53 9.03 -12.32
C ASP A 148 -7.36 7.58 -11.82
N PHE A 149 -6.90 7.39 -10.57
CA PHE A 149 -6.89 6.07 -9.93
C PHE A 149 -8.29 5.45 -9.86
N ALA A 150 -9.32 6.20 -9.44
CA ALA A 150 -10.69 5.71 -9.41
C ALA A 150 -11.17 5.28 -10.81
N SER A 151 -10.88 6.08 -11.83
CA SER A 151 -11.19 5.75 -13.23
C SER A 151 -10.49 4.46 -13.70
N ARG A 152 -9.20 4.31 -13.37
CA ARG A 152 -8.42 3.10 -13.67
C ARG A 152 -8.93 1.88 -12.91
N LEU A 153 -9.36 2.03 -11.66
CA LEU A 153 -9.91 0.94 -10.87
C LEU A 153 -11.26 0.46 -11.43
N LYS A 154 -12.11 1.39 -11.92
CA LYS A 154 -13.35 1.06 -12.66
C LYS A 154 -13.07 0.33 -13.98
N ILE A 155 -11.97 0.67 -14.66
CA ILE A 155 -11.53 -0.08 -15.83
C ILE A 155 -11.04 -1.47 -15.40
N TRP A 156 -10.13 -1.53 -14.43
CA TRP A 156 -9.51 -2.77 -13.96
C TRP A 156 -10.55 -3.80 -13.52
N ILE A 157 -11.58 -3.44 -12.75
CA ILE A 157 -12.59 -4.43 -12.29
C ILE A 157 -13.32 -5.16 -13.42
N SER A 158 -13.36 -4.59 -14.63
CA SER A 158 -13.96 -5.22 -15.82
C SER A 158 -12.92 -5.76 -16.81
N GLN A 159 -11.83 -5.04 -17.01
CA GLN A 159 -10.85 -5.27 -18.08
C GLN A 159 -9.57 -5.95 -17.59
N GLY A 160 -9.31 -5.90 -16.28
CA GLY A 160 -8.05 -6.32 -15.65
C GLY A 160 -6.92 -5.30 -15.86
N LEU A 161 -5.67 -5.70 -15.59
CA LEU A 161 -4.51 -4.84 -15.80
C LEU A 161 -4.08 -4.90 -17.27
N LEU A 162 -4.63 -3.98 -18.07
CA LEU A 162 -4.48 -3.95 -19.53
C LEU A 162 -3.03 -3.83 -20.01
N ALA A 163 -2.17 -3.11 -19.27
CA ALA A 163 -0.75 -2.97 -19.58
C ALA A 163 -0.07 -4.35 -19.77
N LEU A 164 -0.39 -5.30 -18.89
CA LEU A 164 0.13 -6.67 -18.91
C LEU A 164 -0.84 -7.69 -19.51
N GLY A 165 -2.07 -7.31 -19.82
CA GLY A 165 -3.11 -8.20 -20.33
C GLY A 165 -3.62 -9.20 -19.28
N ARG A 166 -3.50 -8.86 -17.99
CA ARG A 166 -3.91 -9.72 -16.89
C ARG A 166 -5.40 -9.54 -16.59
N PRO A 167 -6.16 -10.62 -16.33
CA PRO A 167 -7.58 -10.52 -15.98
C PRO A 167 -7.78 -10.01 -14.54
N PRO A 168 -8.96 -9.46 -14.19
CA PRO A 168 -9.23 -8.94 -12.84
C PRO A 168 -9.55 -10.07 -11.86
N CYS A 169 -8.52 -10.74 -11.38
CA CYS A 169 -8.62 -11.71 -10.28
C CYS A 169 -8.45 -11.01 -8.92
N GLY A 170 -8.79 -11.69 -7.82
CA GLY A 170 -8.54 -11.18 -6.45
C GLY A 170 -9.53 -10.15 -5.87
N ILE A 171 -10.38 -9.51 -6.69
CA ILE A 171 -11.26 -8.40 -6.25
C ILE A 171 -11.96 -8.65 -4.90
N GLY A 172 -11.63 -7.80 -3.90
CA GLY A 172 -12.33 -7.77 -2.62
C GLY A 172 -13.78 -7.29 -2.70
N SER A 173 -14.66 -7.81 -1.83
CA SER A 173 -16.10 -7.54 -1.89
C SER A 173 -16.48 -6.06 -1.70
N LEU A 174 -15.76 -5.32 -0.83
CA LEU A 174 -16.02 -3.89 -0.64
C LEU A 174 -15.65 -3.09 -1.90
N VAL A 175 -14.48 -3.35 -2.49
CA VAL A 175 -14.04 -2.72 -3.74
C VAL A 175 -15.06 -2.97 -4.84
N GLY A 176 -15.51 -4.22 -5.00
CA GLY A 176 -16.57 -4.55 -5.96
C GLY A 176 -17.87 -3.78 -5.72
N SER A 177 -18.35 -3.73 -4.49
CA SER A 177 -19.59 -3.03 -4.12
C SER A 177 -19.53 -1.51 -4.36
N VAL A 178 -18.38 -0.89 -4.10
CA VAL A 178 -18.18 0.55 -4.29
C VAL A 178 -17.95 0.89 -5.76
N VAL A 179 -17.00 0.22 -6.39
CA VAL A 179 -16.54 0.58 -7.74
C VAL A 179 -17.59 0.24 -8.79
N LEU A 180 -18.42 -0.79 -8.60
CA LEU A 180 -19.49 -1.13 -9.56
C LEU A 180 -20.66 -0.15 -9.53
N ASP A 181 -20.78 0.72 -8.52
CA ASP A 181 -21.84 1.74 -8.49
C ASP A 181 -21.79 2.64 -9.74
N PRO A 182 -22.93 2.93 -10.39
CA PRO A 182 -22.97 3.83 -11.55
C PRO A 182 -22.49 5.25 -11.26
N HIS A 183 -22.62 5.74 -10.03
CA HIS A 183 -22.23 7.10 -9.64
C HIS A 183 -20.79 7.19 -9.16
N TYR A 184 -20.07 6.06 -9.15
CA TYR A 184 -18.71 5.96 -8.61
C TYR A 184 -17.77 7.03 -9.15
N LEU A 185 -17.66 7.19 -10.47
CA LEU A 185 -16.73 8.16 -11.07
C LEU A 185 -17.10 9.62 -10.80
N GLY A 186 -18.37 9.91 -10.52
CA GLY A 186 -18.81 11.27 -10.20
C GLY A 186 -18.49 11.68 -8.77
N ASN A 187 -18.52 10.73 -7.83
CA ASN A 187 -18.17 10.97 -6.43
C ASN A 187 -17.68 9.68 -5.74
N PRO A 188 -16.42 9.25 -5.98
CA PRO A 188 -15.90 7.97 -5.46
C PRO A 188 -16.01 7.85 -3.94
N VAL A 189 -15.64 8.92 -3.23
CA VAL A 189 -15.70 8.99 -1.78
C VAL A 189 -17.16 8.93 -1.31
N GLY A 190 -18.07 9.70 -1.89
CA GLY A 190 -19.47 9.70 -1.50
C GLY A 190 -20.11 8.31 -1.64
N VAL A 191 -19.80 7.59 -2.73
CA VAL A 191 -20.24 6.20 -2.90
C VAL A 191 -19.64 5.28 -1.83
N ALA A 192 -18.34 5.38 -1.58
CA ALA A 192 -17.67 4.61 -0.53
C ALA A 192 -18.27 4.87 0.86
N THR A 193 -18.55 6.13 1.18
CA THR A 193 -19.23 6.55 2.42
C THR A 193 -20.61 5.96 2.54
N ASN A 194 -21.42 6.04 1.47
CA ASN A 194 -22.75 5.44 1.47
C ASN A 194 -22.71 3.93 1.69
N GLN A 195 -21.75 3.22 1.08
CA GLN A 195 -21.58 1.78 1.32
C GLN A 195 -21.13 1.49 2.75
N TRP A 196 -20.17 2.24 3.28
CA TRP A 196 -19.71 2.11 4.66
C TRP A 196 -20.82 2.33 5.68
N LEU A 197 -21.66 3.36 5.49
CA LEU A 197 -22.83 3.64 6.34
C LEU A 197 -23.82 2.47 6.35
N LYS A 198 -24.09 1.81 5.21
CA LYS A 198 -24.96 0.62 5.14
C LYS A 198 -24.45 -0.56 5.97
N THR A 199 -23.14 -0.64 6.22
CA THR A 199 -22.55 -1.67 7.09
C THR A 199 -22.68 -1.33 8.59
N GLY A 200 -23.26 -0.17 8.93
CA GLY A 200 -23.26 0.36 10.28
C GLY A 200 -21.88 0.78 10.75
N ARG A 201 -21.01 1.23 9.83
CA ARG A 201 -19.64 1.70 10.11
C ARG A 201 -18.72 0.67 10.75
N ARG A 202 -18.94 -0.62 10.47
CA ARG A 202 -18.18 -1.73 11.08
C ARG A 202 -17.13 -2.35 10.17
N VAL A 203 -17.25 -2.21 8.86
CA VAL A 203 -16.39 -2.88 7.89
C VAL A 203 -15.14 -2.04 7.60
N ALA A 204 -13.97 -2.54 7.98
CA ALA A 204 -12.66 -1.92 7.77
C ALA A 204 -11.65 -2.93 7.19
N PRO A 205 -11.77 -3.27 5.90
CA PRO A 205 -10.87 -4.21 5.26
C PRO A 205 -9.55 -3.54 4.86
N ASN A 206 -8.52 -4.35 4.63
CA ASN A 206 -7.16 -3.94 4.24
C ASN A 206 -7.01 -3.52 2.77
N GLY A 207 -8.07 -3.58 1.96
CA GLY A 207 -7.98 -3.35 0.51
C GLY A 207 -7.39 -2.01 0.10
N SER A 208 -7.54 -0.93 0.88
CA SER A 208 -6.83 0.33 0.60
C SER A 208 -5.37 0.30 0.99
N LEU A 209 -5.02 -0.38 2.10
CA LEU A 209 -3.68 -0.46 2.65
C LEU A 209 -2.73 -1.20 1.71
N MET A 210 -3.19 -2.34 1.16
CA MET A 210 -2.38 -3.24 0.33
C MET A 210 -1.68 -2.55 -0.85
N ARG A 211 -2.32 -1.53 -1.40
CA ARG A 211 -1.85 -0.79 -2.59
C ARG A 211 -1.22 0.57 -2.28
N SER A 212 -1.14 1.01 -1.02
CA SER A 212 -0.73 2.39 -0.70
C SER A 212 0.78 2.63 -0.67
N HIS A 213 1.63 1.59 -0.63
CA HIS A 213 3.09 1.74 -0.52
C HIS A 213 3.74 2.66 -1.60
N PRO A 214 3.27 2.75 -2.87
CA PRO A 214 3.85 3.67 -3.86
C PRO A 214 3.62 5.15 -3.51
N LEU A 215 2.58 5.47 -2.73
CA LEU A 215 2.30 6.84 -2.29
C LEU A 215 3.40 7.35 -1.34
N GLY A 216 4.03 6.46 -0.57
CA GLY A 216 5.21 6.80 0.23
C GLY A 216 6.45 7.10 -0.62
N VAL A 217 6.59 6.43 -1.78
CA VAL A 217 7.64 6.72 -2.78
C VAL A 217 7.39 8.08 -3.44
N ILE A 218 6.16 8.35 -3.87
CA ILE A 218 5.76 9.67 -4.39
C ILE A 218 5.99 10.77 -3.34
N GLY A 219 5.71 10.46 -2.07
CA GLY A 219 5.90 11.35 -0.94
C GLY A 219 7.35 11.68 -0.57
N VAL A 220 8.36 11.05 -1.19
CA VAL A 220 9.79 11.36 -0.91
C VAL A 220 10.10 12.83 -1.17
N GLY A 221 9.50 13.42 -2.20
CA GLY A 221 9.63 14.84 -2.52
C GLY A 221 8.57 15.76 -1.90
N LEU A 222 7.67 15.22 -1.07
CA LEU A 222 6.56 15.95 -0.46
C LEU A 222 6.76 16.09 1.06
N SER A 223 6.03 17.04 1.66
CA SER A 223 5.92 17.10 3.11
C SER A 223 5.19 15.86 3.66
N GLU A 224 5.37 15.58 4.95
CA GLU A 224 4.65 14.48 5.62
C GLU A 224 3.13 14.71 5.53
N GLU A 225 2.67 15.95 5.71
CA GLU A 225 1.25 16.34 5.62
C GLU A 225 0.66 16.11 4.23
N GLU A 226 1.35 16.53 3.17
CA GLU A 226 0.93 16.26 1.79
C GLU A 226 0.88 14.76 1.50
N THR A 227 1.83 13.99 2.04
CA THR A 227 1.90 12.53 1.86
C THR A 227 0.72 11.82 2.53
N VAL A 228 0.33 12.22 3.74
CA VAL A 228 -0.85 11.65 4.41
C VAL A 228 -2.16 12.09 3.75
N ARG A 229 -2.23 13.32 3.22
CA ARG A 229 -3.38 13.76 2.40
C ARG A 229 -3.50 12.91 1.14
N LEU A 230 -2.39 12.65 0.46
CA LEU A 230 -2.36 11.78 -0.73
C LEU A 230 -2.91 10.37 -0.40
N ALA A 231 -2.48 9.78 0.72
CA ALA A 231 -2.97 8.49 1.19
C ALA A 231 -4.47 8.50 1.49
N GLY A 232 -4.96 9.54 2.17
CA GLY A 232 -6.38 9.71 2.45
C GLY A 232 -7.23 9.85 1.19
N ARG A 233 -6.81 10.69 0.23
CA ARG A 233 -7.55 10.93 -1.02
C ARG A 233 -7.62 9.67 -1.88
N VAL A 234 -6.50 8.99 -2.09
CA VAL A 234 -6.46 7.77 -2.91
C VAL A 234 -7.14 6.60 -2.20
N GLY A 235 -6.92 6.40 -0.91
CA GLY A 235 -7.57 5.34 -0.12
C GLY A 235 -9.09 5.53 0.00
N GLY A 236 -9.52 6.77 0.24
CA GLY A 236 -10.92 7.18 0.39
C GLY A 236 -11.78 6.98 -0.85
N THR A 237 -11.17 6.76 -2.03
CA THR A 237 -11.89 6.34 -3.24
C THR A 237 -12.63 5.01 -3.07
N THR A 238 -12.33 4.22 -2.02
CA THR A 238 -13.02 2.94 -1.75
C THR A 238 -13.19 2.65 -0.27
N HIS A 239 -12.26 3.08 0.59
CA HIS A 239 -12.23 2.76 2.01
C HIS A 239 -12.19 4.05 2.82
N VAL A 240 -13.35 4.44 3.36
CA VAL A 240 -13.53 5.68 4.12
C VAL A 240 -13.47 5.48 5.64
N ASP A 241 -13.43 4.23 6.11
CA ASP A 241 -13.38 3.92 7.53
C ASP A 241 -12.10 4.53 8.14
N PRO A 242 -12.18 5.29 9.25
CA PRO A 242 -11.02 5.89 9.89
C PRO A 242 -9.88 4.90 10.19
N ARG A 243 -10.20 3.63 10.48
CA ARG A 243 -9.22 2.57 10.71
C ARG A 243 -8.43 2.24 9.44
N CYS A 244 -9.08 2.24 8.28
CA CYS A 244 -8.40 2.07 6.99
C CYS A 244 -7.51 3.29 6.69
N VAL A 245 -8.03 4.49 6.93
CA VAL A 245 -7.33 5.75 6.67
C VAL A 245 -6.06 5.87 7.51
N VAL A 246 -6.13 5.65 8.83
CA VAL A 246 -4.94 5.73 9.70
C VAL A 246 -3.88 4.70 9.30
N CYS A 247 -4.28 3.51 8.87
CA CYS A 247 -3.33 2.50 8.42
C CYS A 247 -2.62 2.90 7.13
N CYS A 248 -3.35 3.44 6.15
CA CYS A 248 -2.75 3.97 4.93
C CYS A 248 -1.76 5.11 5.25
N CYS A 249 -2.13 6.05 6.13
CA CYS A 249 -1.24 7.12 6.59
C CYS A 249 0.05 6.58 7.22
N ILE A 250 -0.07 5.61 8.14
CA ILE A 250 1.10 5.00 8.79
C ILE A 250 2.02 4.34 7.76
N LEU A 251 1.48 3.52 6.85
CA LEU A 251 2.28 2.85 5.83
C LEU A 251 3.05 3.85 4.96
N VAL A 252 2.39 4.90 4.46
CA VAL A 252 3.05 5.86 3.55
C VAL A 252 4.11 6.70 4.27
N VAL A 253 3.87 7.07 5.53
CA VAL A 253 4.83 7.82 6.34
C VAL A 253 6.03 6.95 6.69
N LEU A 254 5.82 5.68 7.02
CA LEU A 254 6.92 4.74 7.27
C LEU A 254 7.75 4.50 6.00
N VAL A 255 7.13 4.25 4.85
CA VAL A 255 7.85 4.12 3.57
C VAL A 255 8.65 5.39 3.27
N ARG A 256 7.99 6.55 3.27
CA ARG A 256 8.64 7.85 3.04
C ARG A 256 9.82 8.07 4.00
N GLY A 257 9.62 7.82 5.29
CA GLY A 257 10.63 8.01 6.32
C GLY A 257 11.80 7.02 6.21
N LEU A 258 11.55 5.78 5.81
CA LEU A 258 12.60 4.80 5.51
C LEU A 258 13.43 5.25 4.30
N LEU A 259 12.81 5.73 3.22
CA LEU A 259 13.51 6.23 2.03
C LEU A 259 14.38 7.45 2.34
N ARG A 260 13.90 8.33 3.22
CA ARG A 260 14.60 9.57 3.63
C ARG A 260 15.56 9.39 4.80
N CYS A 261 15.70 8.16 5.32
CA CYS A 261 16.45 7.85 6.54
C CYS A 261 15.98 8.62 7.80
N GLU A 262 14.72 9.05 7.82
CA GLU A 262 14.05 9.67 8.98
C GLU A 262 13.57 8.61 9.97
N VAL A 263 13.26 7.40 9.48
CA VAL A 263 12.92 6.22 10.30
C VAL A 263 14.09 5.24 10.28
N ARG A 264 14.75 5.03 11.43
CA ARG A 264 15.96 4.20 11.54
C ARG A 264 15.90 3.17 12.66
N SER A 265 14.96 3.34 13.59
CA SER A 265 14.80 2.52 14.79
C SER A 265 13.32 2.28 15.09
N GLU A 266 13.03 1.32 15.97
CA GLU A 266 11.66 1.07 16.43
C GLU A 266 11.04 2.31 17.11
N ARG A 267 11.85 3.12 17.78
CA ARG A 267 11.39 4.40 18.36
C ARG A 267 10.88 5.36 17.28
N ASP A 268 11.54 5.40 16.12
CA ASP A 268 11.11 6.26 15.01
C ASP A 268 9.83 5.72 14.37
N VAL A 269 9.69 4.38 14.32
CA VAL A 269 8.45 3.70 13.88
C VAL A 269 7.29 4.09 14.81
N ASP A 270 7.46 3.98 16.12
CA ASP A 270 6.45 4.35 17.11
C ASP A 270 6.09 5.83 17.02
N ALA A 271 7.09 6.70 16.87
CA ALA A 271 6.86 8.13 16.70
C ALA A 271 6.06 8.45 15.44
N ALA A 272 6.30 7.76 14.32
CA ALA A 272 5.52 7.92 13.09
C ALA A 272 4.08 7.42 13.25
N ILE A 273 3.89 6.28 13.93
CA ILE A 273 2.58 5.70 14.25
C ILE A 273 1.76 6.69 15.08
N GLU A 274 2.32 7.23 16.16
CA GLU A 274 1.63 8.16 17.04
C GLU A 274 1.28 9.48 16.35
N ARG A 275 2.17 10.03 15.51
CA ARG A 275 1.86 11.22 14.71
C ARG A 275 0.69 10.98 13.77
N CYS A 276 0.66 9.86 13.05
CA CYS A 276 -0.43 9.52 12.15
C CYS A 276 -1.75 9.27 12.89
N TYR A 277 -1.70 8.57 14.02
CA TYR A 277 -2.88 8.34 14.86
C TYR A 277 -3.46 9.65 15.38
N ALA A 278 -2.61 10.54 15.93
CA ALA A 278 -3.02 11.86 16.40
C ALA A 278 -3.57 12.73 15.27
N PHE A 279 -2.96 12.68 14.09
CA PHE A 279 -3.44 13.40 12.91
C PHE A 279 -4.86 12.94 12.53
N VAL A 280 -5.11 11.63 12.42
CA VAL A 280 -6.43 11.11 12.02
C VAL A 280 -7.48 11.25 13.13
N ASN A 281 -7.10 11.15 14.40
CA ASN A 281 -8.00 11.21 15.55
C ASN A 281 -8.21 12.64 16.12
N GLY A 282 -7.51 13.65 15.60
CA GLY A 282 -7.55 15.03 16.09
C GLY A 282 -8.87 15.78 15.84
N PRO A 283 -9.07 16.97 16.44
CA PRO A 283 -10.28 17.79 16.28
C PRO A 283 -10.61 18.06 14.81
N ARG A 284 -11.90 17.94 14.45
CA ARG A 284 -12.43 17.95 13.07
C ARG A 284 -12.34 19.29 12.33
N GLU A 285 -11.59 20.26 12.85
CA GLU A 285 -11.23 21.46 12.07
C GLU A 285 -10.06 21.07 11.14
N GLY A 286 -10.37 20.30 10.10
CA GLY A 286 -9.43 20.06 9.00
C GLY A 286 -8.89 18.65 8.80
N VAL A 287 -9.53 17.57 9.27
CA VAL A 287 -9.02 16.20 9.01
C VAL A 287 -10.01 15.34 8.22
N THR A 288 -11.29 15.33 8.59
CA THR A 288 -12.34 14.70 7.75
C THR A 288 -12.64 15.50 6.48
N SER A 289 -12.41 16.81 6.51
CA SER A 289 -12.43 17.69 5.33
C SER A 289 -11.11 17.67 4.55
N ALA A 290 -9.93 17.62 5.20
CA ALA A 290 -8.64 17.62 4.48
C ALA A 290 -8.23 16.27 3.87
N LEU A 291 -8.77 15.16 4.39
CA LEU A 291 -8.67 13.85 3.72
C LEU A 291 -9.77 13.68 2.66
N GLY A 292 -10.75 14.61 2.63
CA GLY A 292 -11.88 14.62 1.72
C GLY A 292 -12.75 13.37 1.80
N VAL A 293 -12.82 12.74 2.98
CA VAL A 293 -13.51 11.47 3.28
C VAL A 293 -14.95 11.70 3.76
N VAL A 294 -15.26 12.89 4.26
CA VAL A 294 -16.62 13.27 4.68
C VAL A 294 -16.91 14.70 4.19
N GLY A 295 -17.68 14.83 3.11
CA GLY A 295 -18.08 16.12 2.57
C GLY A 295 -19.13 16.83 3.43
N GLU A 296 -19.18 18.15 3.30
CA GLU A 296 -20.13 19.07 3.97
C GLU A 296 -21.60 18.83 3.56
N ASP A 297 -21.86 18.06 2.51
CA ASP A 297 -23.20 17.68 2.04
C ASP A 297 -23.76 16.44 2.75
N MET A 298 -23.67 16.41 4.09
CA MET A 298 -24.60 15.62 4.88
C MET A 298 -25.97 16.29 4.76
N GLY A 299 -26.80 15.81 3.84
CA GLY A 299 -28.22 16.17 3.77
C GLY A 299 -28.89 16.09 5.15
N PRO A 300 -30.06 16.72 5.35
CA PRO A 300 -30.57 17.21 6.64
C PRO A 300 -30.92 16.17 7.73
N GLY A 301 -30.37 14.96 7.68
CA GLY A 301 -30.52 13.89 8.69
C GLY A 301 -29.22 13.47 9.40
N GLY A 302 -28.05 14.04 9.09
CA GLY A 302 -26.78 13.71 9.77
C GLY A 302 -26.44 14.71 10.87
N GLY A 303 -26.89 14.46 12.11
CA GLY A 303 -26.57 15.34 13.25
C GLY A 303 -25.05 15.46 13.51
N GLU A 304 -24.61 16.64 13.98
CA GLU A 304 -23.23 17.05 14.26
C GLU A 304 -22.44 16.16 15.28
N GLY A 305 -22.98 15.03 15.73
CA GLY A 305 -22.43 14.22 16.83
C GLY A 305 -21.60 12.97 16.47
N ASP A 306 -21.44 12.60 15.21
CA ASP A 306 -21.34 11.16 14.88
C ASP A 306 -20.03 10.69 14.19
N ALA A 307 -18.87 11.33 14.42
CA ALA A 307 -17.60 10.73 13.98
C ALA A 307 -17.23 9.57 14.90
N VAL A 308 -16.95 8.44 14.25
CA VAL A 308 -16.38 7.26 14.89
C VAL A 308 -14.95 7.63 15.30
N ALA A 309 -14.76 7.89 16.60
CA ALA A 309 -13.43 8.01 17.17
C ALA A 309 -12.72 6.65 17.04
N LEU A 310 -11.41 6.68 16.77
CA LEU A 310 -10.62 5.45 16.76
C LEU A 310 -10.59 4.87 18.19
N ASP A 311 -10.86 3.57 18.32
CA ASP A 311 -10.67 2.87 19.57
C ASP A 311 -9.18 2.64 19.79
N ARG A 312 -8.61 3.34 20.79
CA ARG A 312 -7.19 3.28 21.11
C ARG A 312 -6.77 1.89 21.58
N GLY A 313 -7.59 1.22 22.40
CA GLY A 313 -7.26 -0.11 22.93
C GLY A 313 -7.28 -1.18 21.84
N GLU A 314 -8.24 -1.09 20.92
CA GLU A 314 -8.27 -1.95 19.73
C GLU A 314 -7.05 -1.70 18.83
N PHE A 315 -6.73 -0.43 18.56
CA PHE A 315 -5.56 -0.06 17.75
C PHE A 315 -4.27 -0.62 18.35
N GLU A 316 -4.06 -0.41 19.66
CA GLU A 316 -2.85 -0.85 20.35
C GLU A 316 -2.69 -2.37 20.36
N LYS A 317 -3.79 -3.11 20.53
CA LYS A 317 -3.78 -4.58 20.51
C LYS A 317 -3.07 -5.14 19.26
N TYR A 318 -3.30 -4.53 18.10
CA TYR A 318 -2.79 -5.04 16.83
C TYR A 318 -1.50 -4.33 16.38
N VAL A 319 -1.44 -3.00 16.44
CA VAL A 319 -0.31 -2.22 15.89
C VAL A 319 0.95 -2.33 16.77
N TYR A 320 0.78 -2.58 18.07
CA TYR A 320 1.87 -2.83 19.01
C TYR A 320 1.98 -4.30 19.44
N ALA A 321 1.44 -5.22 18.63
CA ALA A 321 1.58 -6.65 18.90
C ALA A 321 3.07 -7.06 18.98
N GLU A 322 3.41 -7.85 20.00
CA GLU A 322 4.77 -8.37 20.21
C GLU A 322 5.03 -9.70 19.49
N GLY A 323 3.98 -10.34 18.99
CA GLY A 323 4.02 -11.62 18.29
C GLY A 323 2.81 -11.80 17.38
N PHE A 324 2.96 -12.61 16.34
CA PHE A 324 1.90 -12.84 15.36
C PHE A 324 0.70 -13.61 15.94
N GLU A 325 0.89 -14.34 17.04
CA GLU A 325 -0.16 -15.09 17.72
C GLU A 325 -1.28 -14.17 18.23
N VAL A 326 -0.94 -12.94 18.63
CA VAL A 326 -1.90 -11.93 19.12
C VAL A 326 -2.78 -11.40 17.98
N LEU A 327 -2.27 -11.43 16.75
CA LEU A 327 -2.96 -10.88 15.59
C LEU A 327 -4.04 -11.84 15.07
N GLU A 328 -3.96 -13.14 15.36
CA GLU A 328 -4.92 -14.16 14.89
C GLU A 328 -5.19 -14.03 13.39
N ILE A 329 -4.12 -13.93 12.57
CA ILE A 329 -4.21 -13.56 11.16
C ILE A 329 -4.94 -14.58 10.27
N ASP A 330 -5.05 -15.83 10.72
CA ASP A 330 -5.81 -16.89 10.04
C ASP A 330 -7.26 -17.06 10.55
N ASP A 331 -7.75 -16.16 11.42
CA ASP A 331 -9.15 -16.16 11.84
C ASP A 331 -10.07 -15.91 10.64
N ARG A 332 -10.94 -16.89 10.37
CA ARG A 332 -11.77 -16.92 9.16
C ARG A 332 -12.72 -15.73 9.00
N LYS A 333 -13.10 -15.07 10.08
CA LYS A 333 -14.08 -13.98 10.05
C LYS A 333 -13.42 -12.62 9.90
N THR A 334 -12.17 -12.49 10.34
CA THR A 334 -11.49 -11.21 10.49
C THR A 334 -10.14 -11.15 9.78
N MET A 335 -9.74 -12.17 9.02
CA MET A 335 -8.43 -12.20 8.34
C MET A 335 -8.16 -10.95 7.47
N GLY A 336 -9.16 -10.42 6.78
CA GLY A 336 -9.04 -9.20 5.97
C GLY A 336 -9.09 -7.89 6.77
N TYR A 337 -9.01 -7.93 8.11
CA TYR A 337 -9.11 -6.74 8.95
C TYR A 337 -7.84 -5.88 8.88
N VAL A 338 -7.99 -4.59 8.61
CA VAL A 338 -6.87 -3.69 8.32
C VAL A 338 -5.81 -3.60 9.42
N TYR A 339 -6.21 -3.65 10.70
CA TYR A 339 -5.25 -3.61 11.80
C TYR A 339 -4.41 -4.87 11.92
N LYS A 340 -4.94 -6.05 11.56
CA LYS A 340 -4.16 -7.29 11.53
C LYS A 340 -3.07 -7.22 10.46
N CYS A 341 -3.42 -6.66 9.30
CA CYS A 341 -2.48 -6.44 8.21
C CYS A 341 -1.39 -5.43 8.57
N LEU A 342 -1.78 -4.24 9.06
CA LEU A 342 -0.80 -3.24 9.49
C LEU A 342 0.09 -3.78 10.63
N GLY A 343 -0.51 -4.42 11.63
CA GLY A 343 0.20 -5.03 12.74
C GLY A 343 1.24 -6.07 12.29
N SER A 344 0.87 -6.91 11.32
CA SER A 344 1.79 -7.90 10.72
C SER A 344 2.99 -7.23 10.05
N ALA A 345 2.76 -6.16 9.30
CA ALA A 345 3.80 -5.43 8.59
C ALA A 345 4.74 -4.67 9.54
N VAL A 346 4.19 -3.99 10.55
CA VAL A 346 4.96 -3.27 11.56
C VAL A 346 5.77 -4.23 12.42
N LEU A 347 5.17 -5.35 12.87
CA LEU A 347 5.88 -6.38 13.62
C LEU A 347 7.04 -6.97 12.80
N SER A 348 6.81 -7.30 11.53
CA SER A 348 7.85 -7.81 10.63
C SER A 348 9.00 -6.81 10.47
N LEU A 349 8.70 -5.52 10.32
CA LEU A 349 9.71 -4.46 10.25
C LEU A 349 10.53 -4.37 11.56
N ARG A 350 9.87 -4.39 12.72
CA ARG A 350 10.55 -4.37 14.03
C ARG A 350 11.47 -5.58 14.21
N MET A 351 11.01 -6.77 13.83
CA MET A 351 11.83 -7.99 13.86
C MET A 351 13.07 -7.87 12.98
N ALA A 352 12.90 -7.40 11.74
CA ALA A 352 14.02 -7.16 10.82
C ALA A 352 15.02 -6.12 11.37
N MET A 353 14.54 -5.03 11.99
CA MET A 353 15.41 -4.03 12.62
C MET A 353 16.27 -4.65 13.73
N ARG A 354 15.68 -5.48 14.60
CA ARG A 354 16.39 -6.17 15.69
C ARG A 354 17.43 -7.16 15.17
N GLU A 355 17.11 -7.88 14.10
CA GLU A 355 18.00 -8.87 13.48
C GLU A 355 19.22 -8.22 12.82
N VAL A 356 19.00 -7.14 12.08
CA VAL A 356 20.05 -6.36 11.44
C VAL A 356 20.95 -5.69 12.48
N GLU A 357 20.37 -5.12 13.54
CA GLU A 357 21.14 -4.48 14.62
C GLU A 357 22.04 -5.49 15.36
N LYS A 358 21.51 -6.66 15.69
CA LYS A 358 22.24 -7.70 16.42
C LYS A 358 23.19 -8.53 15.54
N ARG A 359 23.13 -8.35 14.21
CA ARG A 359 23.91 -9.10 13.20
C ARG A 359 23.75 -10.62 13.33
N PHE A 360 22.56 -11.08 13.71
CA PHE A 360 22.29 -12.51 13.83
C PHE A 360 22.20 -13.23 12.48
N MET A 361 21.86 -12.48 11.41
CA MET A 361 21.71 -12.99 10.05
C MET A 361 22.37 -12.05 9.04
N GLY A 362 22.67 -12.58 7.85
CA GLY A 362 22.97 -11.75 6.68
C GLY A 362 21.76 -10.88 6.33
N ARG A 363 21.97 -9.62 5.94
CA ARG A 363 20.85 -8.72 5.56
C ARG A 363 20.05 -9.27 4.38
N ASP A 364 20.69 -10.07 3.54
CA ASP A 364 20.12 -10.77 2.38
C ASP A 364 19.23 -11.97 2.74
N ASP A 365 19.33 -12.51 3.95
CA ASP A 365 18.47 -13.58 4.44
C ASP A 365 17.21 -13.05 5.16
N VAL A 366 17.28 -11.85 5.75
CA VAL A 366 16.21 -11.29 6.60
C VAL A 366 14.89 -11.17 5.85
N PHE A 367 14.90 -10.68 4.60
CA PHE A 367 13.67 -10.52 3.83
C PHE A 367 12.98 -11.87 3.59
N GLU A 368 13.72 -12.88 3.10
CA GLU A 368 13.18 -14.20 2.80
C GLU A 368 12.58 -14.83 4.05
N GLU A 369 13.29 -14.75 5.18
CA GLU A 369 12.87 -15.38 6.42
C GLU A 369 11.60 -14.74 6.99
N ARG A 370 11.55 -13.41 7.10
CA ARG A 370 10.40 -12.70 7.67
C ARG A 370 9.14 -12.86 6.82
N ILE A 371 9.26 -12.79 5.50
CA ILE A 371 8.13 -13.02 4.60
C ILE A 371 7.69 -14.49 4.65
N THR A 372 8.63 -15.45 4.64
CA THR A 372 8.29 -16.88 4.73
C THR A 372 7.58 -17.21 6.04
N GLU A 373 8.06 -16.68 7.17
CA GLU A 373 7.41 -16.84 8.47
C GLU A 373 5.97 -16.30 8.46
N LEU A 374 5.78 -15.07 7.98
CA LEU A 374 4.47 -14.44 7.92
C LEU A 374 3.49 -15.22 7.04
N VAL A 375 3.92 -15.61 5.84
CA VAL A 375 3.10 -16.32 4.86
C VAL A 375 2.70 -17.71 5.37
N LEU A 376 3.60 -18.43 6.05
CA LEU A 376 3.28 -19.77 6.58
C LEU A 376 2.25 -19.76 7.71
N ARG A 377 1.93 -18.60 8.30
CA ARG A 377 0.83 -18.44 9.25
C ARG A 377 -0.55 -18.40 8.56
N GLY A 378 -0.60 -18.21 7.25
CA GLY A 378 -1.83 -18.29 6.47
C GLY A 378 -2.76 -17.08 6.68
N GLY A 379 -4.07 -17.30 6.51
CA GLY A 379 -5.05 -16.21 6.54
C GLY A 379 -4.97 -15.36 5.29
N ASP A 380 -5.06 -14.03 5.43
CA ASP A 380 -4.96 -13.08 4.31
C ASP A 380 -3.49 -12.83 3.91
N ALA A 381 -2.82 -13.92 3.52
CA ALA A 381 -1.37 -14.01 3.50
C ALA A 381 -0.71 -13.18 2.40
N ASP A 382 -1.33 -13.05 1.22
CA ASP A 382 -0.87 -12.16 0.15
C ASP A 382 -0.88 -10.71 0.63
N THR A 383 -2.00 -10.20 1.14
CA THR A 383 -2.07 -8.81 1.61
C THR A 383 -1.18 -8.51 2.80
N ASN A 384 -1.09 -9.42 3.78
CA ASN A 384 -0.16 -9.26 4.90
C ASN A 384 1.29 -9.18 4.41
N ALA A 385 1.67 -10.05 3.47
CA ALA A 385 3.02 -10.11 2.93
C ALA A 385 3.32 -8.96 1.95
N THR A 386 2.36 -8.47 1.17
CA THR A 386 2.48 -7.27 0.32
C THR A 386 2.92 -6.08 1.15
N VAL A 387 2.18 -5.77 2.23
CA VAL A 387 2.42 -4.60 3.06
C VAL A 387 3.73 -4.75 3.84
N ALA A 388 3.98 -5.94 4.41
CA ALA A 388 5.24 -6.24 5.07
C ALA A 388 6.43 -6.15 4.10
N GLY A 389 6.29 -6.71 2.90
CA GLY A 389 7.31 -6.75 1.84
C GLY A 389 7.68 -5.35 1.36
N GLY A 390 6.72 -4.43 1.24
CA GLY A 390 6.99 -3.03 0.94
C GLY A 390 7.85 -2.35 2.01
N LEU A 391 7.51 -2.52 3.30
CA LEU A 391 8.28 -1.94 4.41
C LEU A 391 9.67 -2.57 4.56
N LEU A 392 9.75 -3.91 4.51
CA LEU A 392 11.00 -4.64 4.59
C LEU A 392 11.91 -4.30 3.41
N GLY A 393 11.35 -4.22 2.21
CA GLY A 393 12.08 -3.80 1.02
C GLY A 393 12.59 -2.36 1.10
N ALA A 394 11.78 -1.42 1.59
CA ALA A 394 12.20 -0.03 1.83
C ALA A 394 13.29 0.08 2.91
N TYR A 395 13.32 -0.82 3.90
CA TYR A 395 14.31 -0.83 4.96
C TYR A 395 15.62 -1.53 4.56
N LEU A 396 15.52 -2.70 3.93
CA LEU A 396 16.66 -3.55 3.57
C LEU A 396 17.30 -3.13 2.26
N GLY A 397 16.52 -2.59 1.31
CA GLY A 397 16.98 -2.26 -0.03
C GLY A 397 16.93 -3.44 -1.00
N PHE A 398 16.85 -3.13 -2.31
CA PHE A 398 16.72 -4.12 -3.39
C PHE A 398 17.87 -5.12 -3.42
N GLY A 399 19.11 -4.66 -3.17
CA GLY A 399 20.29 -5.52 -3.14
C GLY A 399 20.23 -6.65 -2.10
N ASN A 400 19.34 -6.55 -1.11
CA ASN A 400 19.12 -7.55 -0.06
C ASN A 400 17.83 -8.37 -0.27
N LEU A 401 17.13 -8.21 -1.40
CA LEU A 401 16.01 -9.08 -1.74
C LEU A 401 16.49 -10.46 -2.24
N PRO A 402 15.72 -11.55 -2.02
CA PRO A 402 16.16 -12.88 -2.39
C PRO A 402 16.22 -13.03 -3.91
N LYS A 403 17.42 -13.20 -4.45
CA LYS A 403 17.67 -13.18 -5.91
C LYS A 403 16.87 -14.24 -6.67
N HIS A 404 16.66 -15.42 -6.09
CA HIS A 404 15.83 -16.47 -6.70
C HIS A 404 14.34 -16.12 -6.73
N TRP A 405 13.87 -15.28 -5.82
CA TRP A 405 12.51 -14.74 -5.88
C TRP A 405 12.41 -13.65 -6.94
N VAL A 406 13.30 -12.66 -6.90
CA VAL A 406 13.34 -11.56 -7.90
C VAL A 406 13.45 -12.11 -9.33
N ASN A 407 14.33 -13.08 -9.56
CA ASN A 407 14.52 -13.69 -10.87
C ASN A 407 13.33 -14.55 -11.32
N GLY A 408 12.58 -15.13 -10.37
CA GLY A 408 11.43 -15.97 -10.66
C GLY A 408 10.11 -15.21 -10.80
N LEU A 409 10.06 -13.95 -10.38
CA LEU A 409 8.88 -13.10 -10.41
C LEU A 409 8.42 -12.88 -11.86
N ASP A 410 7.13 -13.13 -12.11
CA ASP A 410 6.54 -12.85 -13.41
C ASP A 410 6.54 -11.34 -13.72
N HIS A 411 6.66 -10.97 -14.99
CA HIS A 411 6.74 -9.57 -15.45
C HIS A 411 7.82 -8.70 -14.76
N ARG A 412 8.84 -9.29 -14.11
CA ARG A 412 9.87 -8.54 -13.35
C ARG A 412 10.50 -7.39 -14.15
N GLU A 413 10.83 -7.61 -15.42
CA GLU A 413 11.54 -6.64 -16.25
C GLU A 413 10.67 -5.40 -16.51
N TRP A 414 9.37 -5.62 -16.69
CA TRP A 414 8.40 -4.54 -16.83
C TRP A 414 8.23 -3.77 -15.52
N LEU A 415 8.12 -4.47 -14.38
CA LEU A 415 8.03 -3.84 -13.05
C LEU A 415 9.26 -2.98 -12.74
N MET A 416 10.46 -3.51 -13.01
CA MET A 416 11.73 -2.78 -12.84
C MET A 416 11.76 -1.52 -13.71
N LYS A 417 11.34 -1.62 -14.97
CA LYS A 417 11.26 -0.47 -15.89
C LYS A 417 10.29 0.62 -15.38
N LYS A 418 9.11 0.24 -14.88
CA LYS A 418 8.17 1.21 -14.31
C LYS A 418 8.68 1.83 -13.02
N THR A 419 9.43 1.07 -12.22
CA THR A 419 10.08 1.57 -11.01
C THR A 419 11.19 2.57 -11.35
N GLU A 420 12.02 2.30 -12.35
CA GLU A 420 13.04 3.24 -12.84
C GLU A 420 12.41 4.57 -13.28
N ARG A 421 11.31 4.50 -14.04
CA ARG A 421 10.56 5.69 -14.46
C ARG A 421 9.99 6.43 -13.26
N LEU A 422 9.43 5.73 -12.28
CA LEU A 422 8.90 6.34 -11.06
C LEU A 422 10.00 7.13 -10.33
N ILE A 423 11.19 6.54 -10.15
CA ILE A 423 12.35 7.17 -9.50
C ILE A 423 12.73 8.50 -10.17
N LYS A 424 12.74 8.53 -11.51
CA LYS A 424 13.00 9.76 -12.28
C LYS A 424 11.87 10.79 -12.12
N VAL A 425 10.61 10.36 -12.19
CA VAL A 425 9.46 11.28 -12.08
C VAL A 425 9.35 11.93 -10.70
N VAL A 426 9.62 11.18 -9.62
CA VAL A 426 9.63 11.72 -8.25
C VAL A 426 10.86 12.59 -7.96
N GLY A 427 11.83 12.67 -8.89
CA GLY A 427 13.02 13.52 -8.78
C GLY A 427 14.16 12.92 -7.96
N VAL A 428 14.12 11.62 -7.66
CA VAL A 428 15.23 10.93 -6.96
C VAL A 428 16.42 10.69 -7.89
N GLU A 429 16.18 10.54 -9.18
CA GLU A 429 17.21 10.58 -10.22
C GLU A 429 16.87 11.65 -11.27
N ASP A 430 17.90 12.14 -11.94
CA ASP A 430 17.76 13.07 -13.06
C ASP A 430 17.17 12.35 -14.30
N GLY A 431 16.81 13.13 -15.32
CA GLY A 431 16.28 12.59 -16.57
C GLY A 431 14.75 12.53 -16.65
N LYS A 432 14.03 13.18 -15.71
CA LYS A 432 12.57 13.37 -15.81
C LYS A 432 12.16 13.99 -17.15
N GLU A 433 12.88 15.02 -17.59
CA GLU A 433 12.61 15.74 -18.85
C GLU A 433 12.93 14.91 -20.11
N GLU A 434 13.70 13.83 -19.97
CA GLU A 434 14.03 12.90 -21.05
C GLU A 434 12.99 11.79 -21.20
N LEU A 435 12.05 11.66 -20.26
CA LEU A 435 11.02 10.63 -20.28
C LEU A 435 9.98 10.89 -21.37
N VAL A 436 9.95 9.99 -22.35
CA VAL A 436 8.89 9.91 -23.36
C VAL A 436 7.67 9.20 -22.77
N ASP A 437 6.48 9.58 -23.24
CA ASP A 437 5.22 8.92 -22.91
C ASP A 437 5.23 7.45 -23.37
N GLU A 438 4.87 6.55 -22.46
CA GLU A 438 4.69 5.14 -22.79
C GLU A 438 3.21 4.79 -22.88
N LYS A 439 2.84 4.12 -23.98
CA LYS A 439 1.43 3.80 -24.27
C LYS A 439 0.80 2.94 -23.17
N ASP A 440 1.57 2.06 -22.55
CA ASP A 440 1.12 1.16 -21.49
C ASP A 440 0.87 1.86 -20.14
N GLU A 441 1.16 3.16 -20.03
CA GLU A 441 0.82 4.00 -18.88
C GLU A 441 -0.58 4.60 -18.99
N ALA A 442 -1.18 4.61 -20.18
CA ALA A 442 -2.56 5.02 -20.36
C ALA A 442 -3.53 4.07 -19.63
N ALA A 443 -4.72 4.57 -19.29
CA ALA A 443 -5.72 3.80 -18.55
C ALA A 443 -6.20 2.54 -19.31
N ASP A 444 -6.09 2.53 -20.63
CA ASP A 444 -6.39 1.39 -21.50
C ASP A 444 -5.17 0.50 -21.81
N GLY A 445 -4.04 0.76 -21.14
CA GLY A 445 -2.77 0.06 -21.36
C GLY A 445 -2.22 0.22 -22.79
N GLY A 446 -2.67 1.22 -23.55
CA GLY A 446 -2.25 1.46 -24.93
C GLY A 446 -2.80 0.47 -25.95
N LYS A 447 -3.78 -0.34 -25.55
CA LYS A 447 -4.38 -1.41 -26.36
C LYS A 447 -5.85 -1.13 -26.73
N GLY A 448 -6.46 -0.08 -26.18
CA GLY A 448 -7.90 0.12 -26.21
C GLY A 448 -8.64 -0.79 -25.22
N LEU A 449 -9.91 -0.46 -24.95
CA LEU A 449 -10.77 -1.28 -24.08
C LEU A 449 -11.36 -2.46 -24.87
N MET A 450 -11.41 -3.64 -24.25
CA MET A 450 -12.07 -4.81 -24.87
C MET A 450 -13.57 -4.58 -24.99
N THR A 451 -14.13 -5.03 -26.10
CA THR A 451 -15.58 -5.10 -26.33
C THR A 451 -16.22 -6.19 -25.46
N GLU A 452 -17.54 -6.14 -25.32
CA GLU A 452 -18.32 -7.16 -24.61
C GLU A 452 -18.07 -8.59 -25.15
N HIS A 453 -17.85 -8.73 -26.47
CA HIS A 453 -17.54 -10.02 -27.07
C HIS A 453 -16.15 -10.53 -26.65
N GLU A 454 -15.15 -9.66 -26.64
CA GLU A 454 -13.78 -9.99 -26.24
C GLU A 454 -13.70 -10.30 -24.74
N LEU A 455 -14.42 -9.56 -23.89
CA LEU A 455 -14.53 -9.83 -22.46
C LEU A 455 -15.12 -11.23 -22.20
N ARG A 456 -16.26 -11.56 -22.84
CA ARG A 456 -16.86 -12.90 -22.72
C ARG A 456 -15.92 -14.00 -23.17
N LYS A 457 -15.15 -13.76 -24.23
CA LYS A 457 -14.15 -14.73 -24.70
C LYS A 457 -13.03 -14.91 -23.67
N ARG A 458 -12.42 -13.81 -23.19
CA ARG A 458 -11.37 -13.84 -22.15
C ARG A 458 -11.84 -14.59 -20.91
N ASP A 459 -13.05 -14.28 -20.42
CA ASP A 459 -13.59 -14.89 -19.20
C ASP A 459 -13.91 -16.38 -19.40
N GLY A 460 -14.41 -16.76 -20.59
CA GLY A 460 -14.58 -18.15 -20.99
C GLY A 460 -13.26 -18.92 -21.04
N ASP A 461 -12.23 -18.33 -21.67
CA ASP A 461 -10.90 -18.92 -21.79
C ASP A 461 -10.25 -19.11 -20.39
N LEU A 462 -10.38 -18.11 -19.50
CA LEU A 462 -9.90 -18.19 -18.12
C LEU A 462 -10.62 -19.28 -17.33
N LEU A 463 -11.94 -19.38 -17.43
CA LEU A 463 -12.71 -20.44 -16.78
C LEU A 463 -12.26 -21.84 -17.24
N MET A 464 -12.04 -22.01 -18.55
CA MET A 464 -11.56 -23.28 -19.10
C MET A 464 -10.16 -23.62 -18.57
N LEU A 465 -9.27 -22.63 -18.46
CA LEU A 465 -7.93 -22.80 -17.89
C LEU A 465 -7.99 -23.24 -16.42
N ILE A 466 -8.85 -22.61 -15.61
CA ILE A 466 -9.04 -22.97 -14.20
C ILE A 466 -9.51 -24.42 -14.07
N LEU A 467 -10.48 -24.86 -14.90
CA LEU A 467 -10.97 -26.23 -14.90
C LEU A 467 -9.89 -27.25 -15.32
N GLN A 468 -9.04 -26.88 -16.27
CA GLN A 468 -7.91 -27.73 -16.68
C GLN A 468 -6.88 -27.88 -15.56
N ARG A 469 -6.54 -26.78 -14.88
CA ARG A 469 -5.61 -26.78 -13.72
C ARG A 469 -6.15 -27.65 -12.58
N ASP A 470 -7.43 -27.47 -12.22
CA ASP A 470 -8.09 -28.26 -11.19
C ASP A 470 -8.07 -29.77 -11.51
N LYS A 471 -8.39 -30.13 -12.76
CA LYS A 471 -8.33 -31.52 -13.23
C LYS A 471 -6.92 -32.09 -13.12
N ALA A 472 -5.92 -31.37 -13.64
CA ALA A 472 -4.52 -31.82 -13.63
C ALA A 472 -4.00 -32.00 -12.19
N GLY A 473 -4.33 -31.08 -11.28
CA GLY A 473 -3.97 -31.19 -9.88
C GLY A 473 -4.62 -32.39 -9.18
N LYS A 474 -5.92 -32.64 -9.43
CA LYS A 474 -6.62 -33.84 -8.91
C LYS A 474 -6.00 -35.15 -9.41
N GLU A 475 -5.63 -35.21 -10.69
CA GLU A 475 -4.95 -36.36 -11.28
C GLU A 475 -3.58 -36.61 -10.62
N LYS A 476 -2.81 -35.54 -10.39
CA LYS A 476 -1.51 -35.59 -9.70
C LYS A 476 -1.65 -36.07 -8.25
N GLU A 477 -2.63 -35.55 -7.50
CA GLU A 477 -2.92 -36.01 -6.14
C GLU A 477 -3.31 -37.49 -6.09
N ALA A 478 -4.15 -37.94 -7.02
CA ALA A 478 -4.56 -39.33 -7.13
C ALA A 478 -3.36 -40.25 -7.44
N ALA A 479 -2.46 -39.82 -8.33
CA ALA A 479 -1.22 -40.53 -8.64
C ALA A 479 -0.30 -40.61 -7.41
N ALA A 480 -0.12 -39.51 -6.68
CA ALA A 480 0.70 -39.48 -5.46
C ALA A 480 0.14 -40.39 -4.36
N LYS A 481 -1.20 -40.41 -4.17
CA LYS A 481 -1.88 -41.32 -3.23
C LYS A 481 -1.65 -42.79 -3.60
N LYS A 482 -1.81 -43.16 -4.88
CA LYS A 482 -1.54 -44.52 -5.37
C LYS A 482 -0.07 -44.93 -5.14
N GLN A 483 0.87 -44.03 -5.40
CA GLN A 483 2.30 -44.31 -5.19
C GLN A 483 2.65 -44.51 -3.71
N LYS A 484 2.07 -43.71 -2.80
CA LYS A 484 2.21 -43.89 -1.34
C LYS A 484 1.62 -45.22 -0.87
N GLN A 485 0.44 -45.61 -1.36
CA GLN A 485 -0.18 -46.90 -1.05
C GLN A 485 0.68 -48.09 -1.53
N HIS A 486 1.23 -48.01 -2.74
CA HIS A 486 2.11 -49.04 -3.28
C HIS A 486 3.40 -49.20 -2.45
N LYS A 487 4.05 -48.09 -2.07
CA LYS A 487 5.25 -48.11 -1.20
C LYS A 487 4.94 -48.63 0.21
N GLY A 488 3.80 -48.27 0.79
CA GLY A 488 3.34 -48.78 2.09
C GLY A 488 3.00 -50.26 2.07
N GLY A 489 2.39 -50.75 0.99
CA GLY A 489 2.11 -52.17 0.78
C GLY A 489 3.37 -53.03 0.68
N LEU A 490 4.39 -52.55 -0.06
CA LEU A 490 5.71 -53.19 -0.12
C LEU A 490 6.40 -53.21 1.24
N ALA A 491 6.41 -52.09 1.97
CA ALA A 491 7.03 -52.00 3.29
C ALA A 491 6.37 -52.93 4.34
N ASN A 492 5.05 -53.16 4.23
CA ASN A 492 4.36 -54.13 5.07
C ASN A 492 4.65 -55.58 4.65
N TRP A 493 4.76 -55.87 3.34
CA TRP A 493 5.11 -57.20 2.85
C TRP A 493 6.50 -57.66 3.33
N PHE A 494 7.49 -56.77 3.36
CA PHE A 494 8.83 -57.02 3.90
C PHE A 494 8.90 -57.09 5.43
N LYS A 495 7.85 -56.70 6.16
CA LYS A 495 7.76 -56.87 7.62
C LYS A 495 7.03 -58.15 8.04
N THR A 496 6.29 -58.77 7.12
CA THR A 496 5.53 -60.00 7.34
C THR A 496 6.17 -61.24 6.72
N SER A 497 7.33 -61.08 6.07
CA SER A 497 8.20 -62.15 5.54
C SER A 497 9.46 -62.22 6.38
#